data_AF-A0A2T2NDI4-F1
#
_entry.id   AF-A0A2T2NDI4-F1
#
_cell.length_a   1.000
_cell.length_b   1.000
_cell.length_c   1.000
_cell.angle_alpha   90.00
_cell.angle_beta   90.00
_cell.angle_gamma   90.00
#
_symmetry.space_group_name_H-M   'P 1'
#
loop_
_entity.id
_entity.type
_entity.pdbx_description
1 polymer ?
#
loop_
_entity_poly.entity_id
_entity_poly.type
_entity_poly.pdbx_seq_one_letter_code
_entity_poly.pdbx_strand_id
1 'polypeptide(L)'
;MNQFEFNLKLRKYTNHSTHFFKLSKKKLVNGCISFRDLVAQDKNKKTFPRIEVFMLAFICLVVFFAMAVIAINFPRKSTMIIVVVVSVALAVVLGGCFLVDIYLGLRECPSSRSYSRTLANSTITVILTISLMSTDTVLYPQFPAVAFFQGWGPSQANVSTSELKCSSGPRNDDAAQCSSLSLEEAIGTQSCDCGDSWPGAERLERGDNVVMWLNRSTTYYAMVPSRSTISKGAGHFLSMQLFFSYNRTNSLLRSSVMTAPGIWMVVYDPTYEIGEAIEGGEIFAAVIDANSHVVVNIGLEYYQYINKRSIYRYDVSISIRQNLDLVCDVDQEGWYPCHLTLEMQIPSFLRRTIREEKSIKEVASNAGAYLALVQFLSWIISGAAWG
;
A
#
# COMPACT_ATOMS: atom_id res chain seq x y z
N MET A 1 16.62 3.20 -6.69
CA MET A 1 16.01 4.40 -7.31
C MET A 1 15.92 5.46 -6.21
N ASN A 2 16.82 6.45 -6.22
CA ASN A 2 17.02 7.33 -5.08
C ASN A 2 15.81 8.25 -4.86
N GLN A 3 15.51 8.56 -3.61
CA GLN A 3 14.47 9.50 -3.17
C GLN A 3 14.61 10.90 -3.86
N PHE A 4 15.80 11.20 -4.36
CA PHE A 4 16.08 12.37 -5.19
C PHE A 4 15.48 12.29 -6.61
N GLU A 5 15.48 11.12 -7.27
CA GLU A 5 14.84 10.92 -8.59
C GLU A 5 13.31 10.92 -8.50
N PHE A 6 12.75 10.39 -7.41
CA PHE A 6 11.31 10.44 -7.16
C PHE A 6 10.84 11.89 -6.92
N ASN A 7 11.60 12.66 -6.13
CA ASN A 7 11.34 14.09 -5.94
C ASN A 7 11.57 14.92 -7.22
N LEU A 8 12.51 14.54 -8.10
CA LEU A 8 12.71 15.17 -9.40
C LEU A 8 11.55 14.88 -10.38
N LYS A 9 11.02 13.65 -10.39
CA LYS A 9 9.82 13.32 -11.18
C LYS A 9 8.58 14.04 -10.65
N LEU A 10 8.38 14.10 -9.33
CA LEU A 10 7.30 14.88 -8.72
C LEU A 10 7.44 16.39 -8.97
N ARG A 11 8.66 16.95 -8.97
CA ARG A 11 8.93 18.34 -9.38
C ARG A 11 8.64 18.57 -10.86
N LYS A 12 8.92 17.60 -11.73
CA LYS A 12 8.64 17.71 -13.17
C LYS A 12 7.13 17.69 -13.45
N TYR A 13 6.37 16.85 -12.72
CA TYR A 13 4.90 16.81 -12.80
C TYR A 13 4.23 18.05 -12.19
N THR A 14 4.71 18.56 -11.06
CA THR A 14 4.21 19.81 -10.46
C THR A 14 4.60 21.04 -11.26
N ASN A 15 5.79 21.06 -11.90
CA ASN A 15 6.16 22.13 -12.84
C ASN A 15 5.33 22.09 -14.13
N HIS A 16 4.97 20.91 -14.65
CA HIS A 16 4.07 20.80 -15.80
C HIS A 16 2.64 21.28 -15.47
N SER A 17 2.15 20.94 -14.27
CA SER A 17 0.85 21.40 -13.76
C SER A 17 0.82 22.90 -13.50
N THR A 18 1.86 23.46 -12.88
CA THR A 18 1.95 24.92 -12.64
C THR A 18 2.19 25.73 -13.92
N HIS A 19 2.86 25.17 -14.93
CA HIS A 19 2.95 25.82 -16.25
C HIS A 19 1.61 25.80 -16.99
N PHE A 20 0.83 24.72 -16.86
CA PHE A 20 -0.54 24.62 -17.40
C PHE A 20 -1.49 25.59 -16.68
N PHE A 21 -1.38 25.71 -15.35
CA PHE A 21 -2.12 26.70 -14.58
C PHE A 21 -1.67 28.14 -14.86
N LYS A 22 -0.37 28.41 -15.08
CA LYS A 22 0.10 29.74 -15.51
C LYS A 22 -0.35 30.09 -16.92
N LEU A 23 -0.39 29.15 -17.86
CA LEU A 23 -0.93 29.35 -19.21
C LEU A 23 -2.46 29.58 -19.19
N SER A 24 -3.18 28.85 -18.33
CA SER A 24 -4.62 29.04 -18.10
C SER A 24 -4.91 30.40 -17.46
N LYS A 25 -4.14 30.78 -16.42
CA LYS A 25 -4.28 32.08 -15.74
C LYS A 25 -3.89 33.25 -16.66
N LYS A 26 -2.90 33.10 -17.54
CA LYS A 26 -2.51 34.15 -18.51
C LYS A 26 -3.55 34.33 -19.62
N LYS A 27 -4.29 33.27 -19.99
CA LYS A 27 -5.46 33.37 -20.87
C LYS A 27 -6.71 33.93 -20.18
N LEU A 28 -6.88 33.67 -18.87
CA LEU A 28 -8.00 34.21 -18.08
C LEU A 28 -7.80 35.66 -17.62
N VAL A 29 -6.55 36.11 -17.42
CA VAL A 29 -6.25 37.47 -16.94
C VAL A 29 -6.14 38.50 -18.07
N ASN A 30 -5.80 38.08 -19.30
CA ASN A 30 -5.67 38.99 -20.44
C ASN A 30 -6.92 39.07 -21.33
N GLY A 31 -7.99 38.38 -20.96
CA GLY A 31 -9.29 38.48 -21.62
C GLY A 31 -10.37 38.67 -20.58
N CYS A 32 -10.69 39.92 -20.25
CA CYS A 32 -11.96 40.26 -19.61
C CYS A 32 -13.10 39.91 -20.57
N ILE A 33 -13.47 38.64 -20.64
CA ILE A 33 -14.78 38.23 -21.13
C ILE A 33 -15.68 38.33 -19.91
N SER A 34 -16.47 39.40 -19.84
CA SER A 34 -17.47 39.55 -18.79
C SER A 34 -18.40 38.34 -18.81
N PHE A 35 -18.85 37.84 -17.66
CA PHE A 35 -19.92 36.83 -17.60
C PHE A 35 -21.16 37.31 -18.39
N ARG A 36 -21.35 38.64 -18.46
CA ARG A 36 -22.37 39.29 -19.28
C ARG A 36 -22.16 39.09 -20.78
N ASP A 37 -20.90 39.03 -21.24
CA ASP A 37 -20.55 38.79 -22.65
C ASP A 37 -20.67 37.31 -23.02
N LEU A 38 -20.38 36.40 -22.08
CA LEU A 38 -20.65 34.96 -22.21
C LEU A 38 -22.15 34.67 -22.33
N VAL A 39 -22.99 35.42 -21.61
CA VAL A 39 -24.46 35.32 -21.72
C VAL A 39 -25.00 36.07 -22.95
N ALA A 40 -24.35 37.16 -23.38
CA ALA A 40 -24.79 37.94 -24.56
C ALA A 40 -24.43 37.28 -25.91
N GLN A 41 -23.34 36.50 -25.98
CA GLN A 41 -22.98 35.74 -27.20
C GLN A 41 -23.89 34.54 -27.49
N ASP A 42 -24.73 34.13 -26.53
CA ASP A 42 -25.51 32.89 -26.58
C ASP A 42 -26.89 33.07 -27.26
N LYS A 43 -27.30 34.30 -27.60
CA LYS A 43 -28.61 34.51 -28.26
C LYS A 43 -28.70 33.99 -29.69
N ASN A 44 -27.58 33.73 -30.38
CA ASN A 44 -27.57 33.32 -31.79
C ASN A 44 -26.70 32.10 -32.13
N LYS A 45 -26.02 31.48 -31.17
CA LYS A 45 -25.31 30.22 -31.39
C LYS A 45 -25.77 29.22 -30.34
N LYS A 46 -26.46 28.16 -30.76
CA LYS A 46 -26.75 26.99 -29.92
C LYS A 46 -25.43 26.35 -29.48
N THR A 47 -24.87 26.83 -28.37
CA THR A 47 -23.68 26.24 -27.77
C THR A 47 -24.10 25.02 -26.95
N PHE A 48 -23.31 23.96 -27.04
CA PHE A 48 -23.55 22.69 -26.35
C PHE A 48 -22.33 22.41 -25.46
N PRO A 49 -22.49 22.06 -24.18
CA PRO A 49 -23.76 21.86 -23.46
C PRO A 49 -24.53 23.18 -23.28
N ARG A 50 -25.86 23.08 -23.13
CA ARG A 50 -26.69 24.24 -22.83
C ARG A 50 -26.24 24.85 -21.49
N ILE A 51 -26.24 26.17 -21.38
CA ILE A 51 -25.89 26.87 -20.13
C ILE A 51 -26.72 26.32 -18.95
N GLU A 52 -27.98 25.95 -19.20
CA GLU A 52 -28.89 25.34 -18.22
C GLU A 52 -28.35 24.03 -17.63
N VAL A 53 -27.82 23.14 -18.47
CA VAL A 53 -27.25 21.85 -18.03
C VAL A 53 -25.94 22.05 -17.29
N PHE A 54 -25.12 23.01 -17.73
CA PHE A 54 -23.92 23.38 -17.00
C PHE A 54 -24.24 23.95 -15.61
N MET A 55 -25.21 24.85 -15.51
CA MET A 55 -25.65 25.42 -14.23
C MET A 55 -26.25 24.37 -13.30
N LEU A 56 -27.04 23.43 -13.84
CA LEU A 56 -27.58 22.32 -13.05
C LEU A 56 -26.47 21.38 -12.55
N ALA A 57 -25.49 21.06 -13.38
CA ALA A 57 -24.31 20.27 -12.98
C ALA A 57 -23.52 20.97 -11.88
N PHE A 58 -23.34 22.29 -11.99
CA PHE A 58 -22.69 23.09 -10.96
C PHE A 58 -23.47 23.09 -9.64
N ILE A 59 -24.80 23.25 -9.68
CA ILE A 59 -25.65 23.18 -8.48
C ILE A 59 -25.55 21.79 -7.83
N CYS A 60 -25.64 20.72 -8.61
CA CYS A 60 -25.51 19.36 -8.10
C CYS A 60 -24.15 19.13 -7.42
N LEU A 61 -23.07 19.68 -8.00
CA LEU A 61 -21.74 19.63 -7.42
C LEU A 61 -21.66 20.41 -6.10
N VAL A 62 -22.26 21.61 -6.00
CA VAL A 62 -22.32 22.38 -4.76
C VAL A 62 -23.10 21.63 -3.68
N VAL A 63 -24.23 21.01 -4.02
CA VAL A 63 -25.02 20.18 -3.08
C VAL A 63 -24.19 18.98 -2.62
N PHE A 64 -23.49 18.31 -3.52
CA PHE A 64 -22.61 17.19 -3.17
C PHE A 64 -21.50 17.62 -2.19
N PHE A 65 -20.84 18.76 -2.44
CA PHE A 65 -19.83 19.30 -1.53
C PHE A 65 -20.41 19.67 -0.15
N ALA A 66 -21.59 20.29 -0.10
CA ALA A 66 -22.26 20.60 1.15
C ALA A 66 -22.55 19.33 1.97
N MET A 67 -23.04 18.27 1.30
CA MET A 67 -23.29 16.97 1.93
C MET A 67 -22.01 16.28 2.40
N ALA A 68 -20.92 16.38 1.64
CA ALA A 68 -19.62 15.85 2.04
C ALA A 68 -19.09 16.56 3.30
N VAL A 69 -19.19 17.89 3.37
CA VAL A 69 -18.81 18.68 4.56
C VAL A 69 -19.66 18.29 5.77
N ILE A 70 -20.97 18.07 5.60
CA ILE A 70 -21.85 17.61 6.68
C ILE A 70 -21.42 16.21 7.17
N ALA A 71 -21.09 15.29 6.26
CA ALA A 71 -20.68 13.94 6.63
C ALA A 71 -19.34 13.89 7.37
N ILE A 72 -18.40 14.75 6.99
CA ILE A 72 -17.10 14.89 7.68
C ILE A 72 -17.32 15.41 9.10
N ASN A 73 -18.17 16.44 9.27
CA ASN A 73 -18.41 17.03 10.59
C ASN A 73 -19.33 16.18 11.48
N PHE A 74 -20.19 15.33 10.90
CA PHE A 74 -21.18 14.54 11.63
C PHE A 74 -21.23 13.08 11.17
N PRO A 75 -20.21 12.25 11.52
CA PRO A 75 -20.09 10.87 11.05
C PRO A 75 -21.05 9.92 11.79
N ARG A 76 -22.36 10.11 11.64
CA ARG A 76 -23.39 9.19 12.14
C ARG A 76 -23.86 8.25 11.02
N LYS A 77 -24.31 7.03 11.38
CA LYS A 77 -24.90 6.08 10.42
C LYS A 77 -26.04 6.71 9.61
N SER A 78 -26.87 7.52 10.25
CA SER A 78 -27.96 8.26 9.58
C SER A 78 -27.43 9.27 8.56
N THR A 79 -26.35 10.00 8.86
CA THR A 79 -25.74 10.96 7.94
C THR A 79 -25.19 10.27 6.70
N MET A 80 -24.54 9.10 6.86
CA MET A 80 -24.05 8.28 5.75
C MET A 80 -25.18 7.86 4.82
N ILE A 81 -26.32 7.40 5.37
CA ILE A 81 -27.49 7.02 4.58
C ILE A 81 -28.03 8.22 3.78
N ILE A 82 -28.12 9.40 4.41
CA ILE A 82 -28.58 10.62 3.74
C ILE A 82 -27.63 11.00 2.59
N VAL A 83 -26.31 10.95 2.79
CA VAL A 83 -25.34 11.23 1.72
C VAL A 83 -25.53 10.29 0.54
N VAL A 84 -25.72 8.99 0.79
CA VAL A 84 -25.93 8.01 -0.27
C VAL A 84 -27.22 8.32 -1.05
N VAL A 85 -28.34 8.57 -0.35
CA VAL A 85 -29.64 8.87 -0.97
C VAL A 85 -29.55 10.16 -1.82
N VAL A 86 -28.96 11.22 -1.28
CA VAL A 86 -28.78 12.49 -2.02
C VAL A 86 -27.85 12.29 -3.21
N SER A 87 -26.76 11.55 -3.06
CA SER A 87 -25.82 11.29 -4.17
C SER A 87 -26.49 10.51 -5.30
N VAL A 88 -27.33 9.52 -4.98
CA VAL A 88 -28.13 8.77 -5.96
C VAL A 88 -29.13 9.69 -6.66
N ALA A 89 -29.85 10.53 -5.93
CA ALA A 89 -30.81 11.46 -6.52
C ALA A 89 -30.13 12.46 -7.48
N LEU A 90 -28.98 13.02 -7.07
CA LEU A 90 -28.18 13.91 -7.93
C LEU A 90 -27.67 13.19 -9.19
N ALA A 91 -27.23 11.93 -9.06
CA ALA A 91 -26.79 11.13 -10.20
C ALA A 91 -27.94 10.87 -11.20
N VAL A 92 -29.15 10.59 -10.70
CA VAL A 92 -30.35 10.40 -11.55
C VAL A 92 -30.71 11.70 -12.29
N VAL A 93 -30.69 12.84 -11.60
CA VAL A 93 -30.97 14.15 -12.21
C VAL A 93 -29.93 14.48 -13.29
N LEU A 94 -28.64 14.35 -12.98
CA LEU A 94 -27.57 14.62 -13.94
C LEU A 94 -27.59 13.65 -15.13
N GLY A 95 -27.82 12.37 -14.87
CA GLY A 95 -27.96 11.36 -15.91
C GLY A 95 -29.14 11.64 -16.83
N GLY A 96 -30.30 11.97 -16.26
CA GLY A 96 -31.50 12.35 -17.01
C GLY A 96 -31.29 13.59 -17.88
N CYS A 97 -30.71 14.65 -17.31
CA CYS A 97 -30.40 15.87 -18.06
C CYS A 97 -29.38 15.62 -19.18
N PHE A 98 -28.37 14.81 -18.93
CA PHE A 98 -27.38 14.45 -19.95
C PHE A 98 -28.00 13.62 -21.09
N LEU A 99 -28.91 12.68 -20.77
CA LEU A 99 -29.65 11.90 -21.77
C LEU A 99 -30.57 12.80 -22.62
N VAL A 100 -31.26 13.75 -21.99
CA VAL A 100 -32.10 14.73 -22.70
C VAL A 100 -31.24 15.63 -23.61
N ASP A 101 -30.10 16.11 -23.13
CA ASP A 101 -29.20 16.94 -23.93
C ASP A 101 -28.59 16.16 -25.11
N ILE A 102 -28.27 14.87 -24.92
CA ILE A 102 -27.87 13.99 -26.02
C ILE A 102 -29.01 13.81 -27.01
N TYR A 103 -30.22 13.50 -26.55
CA TYR A 103 -31.39 13.28 -27.41
C TYR A 103 -31.72 14.52 -28.25
N LEU A 104 -31.70 15.70 -27.63
CA LEU A 104 -31.94 16.97 -28.32
C LEU A 104 -30.76 17.36 -29.22
N GLY A 105 -29.52 17.12 -28.79
CA GLY A 105 -28.32 17.39 -29.57
C GLY A 105 -28.24 16.53 -30.85
N LEU A 106 -28.58 15.24 -30.75
CA LEU A 106 -28.66 14.32 -31.89
C LEU A 106 -29.74 14.76 -32.90
N ARG A 107 -30.83 15.36 -32.42
CA ARG A 107 -31.92 15.83 -33.28
C ARG A 107 -31.57 17.12 -34.04
N GLU A 108 -30.70 17.97 -33.49
CA GLU A 108 -30.53 19.34 -33.98
C GLU A 108 -29.31 19.57 -34.89
N CYS A 109 -28.23 18.79 -34.80
CA CYS A 109 -27.03 18.98 -35.66
C CYS A 109 -26.15 17.71 -35.74
N PRO A 110 -26.23 16.90 -36.81
CA PRO A 110 -25.46 15.65 -36.93
C PRO A 110 -23.94 15.81 -37.16
N SER A 111 -23.47 16.98 -37.63
CA SER A 111 -22.17 17.06 -38.33
C SER A 111 -21.07 17.89 -37.68
N SER A 112 -21.26 18.47 -36.48
CA SER A 112 -20.13 19.10 -35.80
C SER A 112 -20.27 19.11 -34.30
N ARG A 113 -19.40 18.35 -33.61
CA ARG A 113 -18.59 18.82 -32.46
C ARG A 113 -17.86 17.66 -31.82
N SER A 114 -16.53 17.75 -31.86
CA SER A 114 -15.63 16.95 -31.04
C SER A 114 -15.68 17.49 -29.60
N TYR A 115 -16.10 16.63 -28.66
CA TYR A 115 -16.34 17.00 -27.27
C TYR A 115 -15.09 16.72 -26.43
N SER A 116 -14.64 17.71 -25.65
CA SER A 116 -13.59 17.58 -24.61
C SER A 116 -14.17 16.83 -23.38
N ARG A 117 -14.40 15.52 -23.55
CA ARG A 117 -15.10 14.59 -22.62
C ARG A 117 -14.16 13.91 -21.62
N THR A 118 -12.86 14.09 -21.76
CA THR A 118 -11.81 13.39 -21.01
C THR A 118 -11.58 13.89 -19.58
N LEU A 119 -11.82 15.17 -19.30
CA LEU A 119 -11.52 15.76 -17.98
C LEU A 119 -12.57 15.38 -16.91
N ALA A 120 -13.86 15.50 -17.23
CA ALA A 120 -14.95 15.19 -16.29
C ALA A 120 -15.01 13.69 -15.95
N ASN A 121 -14.77 12.84 -16.94
CA ASN A 121 -14.74 11.39 -16.77
C ASN A 121 -13.55 10.91 -15.92
N SER A 122 -12.41 11.61 -15.99
CA SER A 122 -11.25 11.33 -15.14
C SER A 122 -11.52 11.67 -13.67
N THR A 123 -12.13 12.84 -13.42
CA THR A 123 -12.41 13.31 -12.05
C THR A 123 -13.41 12.42 -11.31
N ILE A 124 -14.46 11.94 -11.99
CA ILE A 124 -15.48 11.06 -11.38
C ILE A 124 -14.90 9.68 -11.05
N THR A 125 -14.09 9.11 -11.95
CA THR A 125 -13.44 7.81 -11.72
C THR A 125 -12.46 7.87 -10.54
N VAL A 126 -11.72 8.97 -10.39
CA VAL A 126 -10.82 9.18 -9.23
C VAL A 126 -11.60 9.29 -7.92
N ILE A 127 -12.72 10.03 -7.89
CA ILE A 127 -13.56 10.17 -6.67
C ILE A 127 -14.20 8.83 -6.25
N LEU A 128 -14.64 8.03 -7.21
CA LEU A 128 -15.23 6.70 -6.95
C LEU A 128 -14.18 5.70 -6.42
N THR A 129 -12.96 5.77 -6.95
CA THR A 129 -11.86 4.87 -6.53
C THR A 129 -11.36 5.21 -5.12
N ILE A 130 -11.36 6.50 -4.73
CA ILE A 130 -10.99 6.94 -3.37
C ILE A 130 -12.03 6.51 -2.32
N SER A 131 -13.31 6.36 -2.70
CA SER A 131 -14.41 6.06 -1.77
C SER A 131 -14.48 4.61 -1.28
N LEU A 132 -13.66 3.70 -1.80
CA LEU A 132 -13.65 2.27 -1.46
C LEU A 132 -12.52 1.87 -0.51
N MET A 133 -11.64 2.79 -0.14
CA MET A 133 -10.47 2.51 0.71
C MET A 133 -10.66 3.20 2.07
N SER A 134 -11.00 2.43 3.11
CA SER A 134 -11.02 2.98 4.47
C SER A 134 -9.58 3.03 4.98
N THR A 135 -9.14 4.21 5.39
CA THR A 135 -7.87 4.38 6.11
C THR A 135 -8.17 4.77 7.54
N ASP A 136 -7.37 4.26 8.48
CA ASP A 136 -7.41 4.62 9.88
C ASP A 136 -5.99 4.71 10.45
N THR A 137 -5.84 5.32 11.62
CA THR A 137 -4.53 5.50 12.26
C THR A 137 -4.39 4.55 13.43
N VAL A 138 -3.34 3.74 13.45
CA VAL A 138 -2.98 2.87 14.58
C VAL A 138 -1.99 3.59 15.47
N LEU A 139 -2.26 3.71 16.76
CA LEU A 139 -1.39 4.46 17.67
C LEU A 139 -0.03 3.78 17.88
N TYR A 140 -0.04 2.45 18.06
CA TYR A 140 1.13 1.64 18.37
C TYR A 140 1.07 0.31 17.63
N PRO A 141 1.43 0.27 16.34
CA PRO A 141 1.39 -0.98 15.59
C PRO A 141 2.46 -1.94 16.10
N GLN A 142 2.08 -3.21 16.29
CA GLN A 142 3.02 -4.30 16.60
C GLN A 142 3.93 -4.55 15.39
N PHE A 143 5.20 -4.88 15.63
CA PHE A 143 6.07 -5.33 14.56
C PHE A 143 5.61 -6.69 14.00
N PRO A 144 5.84 -6.98 12.71
CA PRO A 144 5.52 -8.28 12.13
C PRO A 144 6.46 -9.38 12.63
N ALA A 145 6.03 -10.63 12.52
CA ALA A 145 6.94 -11.77 12.68
C ALA A 145 7.81 -11.91 11.44
N VAL A 146 9.07 -12.34 11.65
CA VAL A 146 10.03 -12.55 10.58
C VAL A 146 10.72 -13.89 10.72
N ALA A 147 10.74 -14.66 9.64
CA ALA A 147 11.39 -15.96 9.58
C ALA A 147 12.48 -16.00 8.51
N PHE A 148 13.61 -16.63 8.86
CA PHE A 148 14.75 -16.82 7.98
C PHE A 148 14.89 -18.30 7.62
N PHE A 149 14.94 -18.62 6.34
CA PHE A 149 14.94 -20.01 5.87
C PHE A 149 16.33 -20.40 5.35
N GLN A 150 16.74 -21.61 5.74
CA GLN A 150 18.03 -22.19 5.41
C GLN A 150 17.87 -23.58 4.79
N GLY A 151 18.79 -23.96 3.91
CA GLY A 151 18.89 -25.31 3.33
C GLY A 151 18.21 -25.44 1.97
N TRP A 152 17.82 -24.32 1.35
CA TRP A 152 17.17 -24.34 0.04
C TRP A 152 18.15 -24.55 -1.13
N GLY A 153 19.39 -24.04 -1.00
CA GLY A 153 20.38 -24.09 -2.08
C GLY A 153 21.83 -23.94 -1.61
N PRO A 154 22.80 -24.22 -2.49
CA PRO A 154 24.23 -24.24 -2.16
C PRO A 154 24.84 -22.85 -1.91
N SER A 155 24.16 -21.79 -2.34
CA SER A 155 24.56 -20.38 -2.19
C SER A 155 24.02 -19.72 -0.91
N GLN A 156 23.43 -20.50 0.00
CA GLN A 156 22.81 -19.94 1.19
C GLN A 156 23.77 -19.78 2.37
N ALA A 157 23.54 -18.73 3.14
CA ALA A 157 24.14 -18.54 4.45
C ALA A 157 23.73 -19.68 5.40
N ASN A 158 24.69 -20.19 6.17
CA ASN A 158 24.45 -21.16 7.24
C ASN A 158 24.27 -20.42 8.56
N VAL A 159 23.05 -20.33 9.07
CA VAL A 159 22.72 -19.52 10.26
C VAL A 159 23.29 -20.17 11.52
N SER A 160 24.04 -19.39 12.28
CA SER A 160 24.44 -19.73 13.64
C SER A 160 23.38 -19.30 14.62
N THR A 161 22.81 -20.26 15.36
CA THR A 161 21.72 -20.02 16.32
C THR A 161 22.21 -19.56 17.69
N SER A 162 23.51 -19.64 17.95
CA SER A 162 24.09 -19.32 19.27
C SER A 162 24.07 -17.84 19.63
N GLU A 163 23.87 -16.95 18.65
CA GLU A 163 24.07 -15.50 18.82
C GLU A 163 22.95 -14.65 18.19
N LEU A 164 21.72 -15.15 18.09
CA LEU A 164 20.61 -14.35 17.57
C LEU A 164 20.32 -13.16 18.51
N LYS A 165 20.30 -11.94 17.96
CA LYS A 165 20.05 -10.71 18.74
C LYS A 165 18.87 -9.94 18.19
N CYS A 166 18.12 -9.28 19.06
CA CYS A 166 16.98 -8.46 18.68
C CYS A 166 16.81 -7.30 19.66
N SER A 167 16.62 -6.07 19.17
CA SER A 167 16.27 -4.92 20.00
C SER A 167 15.16 -4.10 19.35
N SER A 168 14.16 -3.69 20.14
CA SER A 168 13.16 -2.72 19.72
C SER A 168 13.58 -1.33 20.20
N GLY A 169 13.92 -0.43 19.29
CA GLY A 169 14.52 0.87 19.57
C GLY A 169 16.06 0.84 19.51
N PRO A 170 16.73 1.90 20.00
CA PRO A 170 18.17 1.96 20.10
C PRO A 170 18.72 0.76 20.86
N ARG A 171 19.83 0.17 20.39
CA ARG A 171 20.44 -0.97 21.06
C ARG A 171 20.93 -0.56 22.45
N ASN A 172 20.47 -1.30 23.46
CA ASN A 172 20.89 -1.18 24.84
C ASN A 172 20.98 -2.59 25.42
N ASP A 173 22.19 -3.02 25.76
CA ASP A 173 22.45 -4.39 26.24
C ASP A 173 21.91 -4.60 27.68
N ASP A 174 21.55 -3.53 28.40
CA ASP A 174 20.91 -3.57 29.73
C ASP A 174 19.38 -3.40 29.67
N ALA A 175 18.78 -3.43 28.48
CA ALA A 175 17.34 -3.23 28.33
C ALA A 175 16.53 -4.42 28.89
N ALA A 176 15.38 -4.13 29.50
CA ALA A 176 14.45 -5.17 29.90
C ALA A 176 13.91 -5.94 28.67
N GLN A 177 13.55 -7.20 28.88
CA GLN A 177 12.96 -8.03 27.84
C GLN A 177 11.61 -7.47 27.42
N CYS A 178 11.35 -7.35 26.11
CA CYS A 178 10.10 -6.84 25.59
C CYS A 178 8.91 -7.68 26.12
N SER A 179 9.01 -9.00 26.16
CA SER A 179 7.90 -9.87 26.63
C SER A 179 7.55 -9.69 28.11
N SER A 180 8.50 -9.20 28.93
CA SER A 180 8.29 -8.94 30.36
C SER A 180 7.52 -7.65 30.63
N LEU A 181 7.48 -6.74 29.65
CA LEU A 181 6.81 -5.45 29.76
C LEU A 181 5.32 -5.56 29.45
N SER A 182 4.50 -4.87 30.23
CA SER A 182 3.13 -4.56 29.82
C SER A 182 3.13 -3.60 28.63
N LEU A 183 1.99 -3.51 27.92
CA LEU A 183 1.87 -2.57 26.78
C LEU A 183 2.11 -1.11 27.21
N GLU A 184 1.65 -0.74 28.40
CA GLU A 184 1.78 0.61 28.96
C GLU A 184 3.25 0.95 29.27
N GLU A 185 3.98 0.02 29.89
CA GLU A 185 5.42 0.15 30.13
C GLU A 185 6.23 0.18 28.83
N ALA A 186 5.85 -0.66 27.86
CA ALA A 186 6.49 -0.70 26.56
C ALA A 186 6.39 0.64 25.83
N ILE A 187 5.24 1.33 25.92
CA ILE A 187 5.06 2.68 25.36
C ILE A 187 6.00 3.69 26.02
N GLY A 188 6.18 3.61 27.35
CA GLY A 188 7.04 4.54 28.11
C GLY A 188 8.54 4.26 28.01
N THR A 189 8.93 3.05 27.62
CA THR A 189 10.34 2.65 27.52
C THR A 189 10.94 3.14 26.19
N GLN A 190 12.23 3.48 26.13
CA GLN A 190 12.87 3.82 24.84
C GLN A 190 13.25 2.58 24.04
N SER A 191 13.86 1.60 24.71
CA SER A 191 14.35 0.35 24.11
C SER A 191 13.99 -0.87 24.93
N CYS A 192 13.70 -2.00 24.29
CA CYS A 192 13.60 -3.30 24.96
C CYS A 192 14.34 -4.39 24.17
N ASP A 193 14.82 -5.41 24.86
CA ASP A 193 15.46 -6.58 24.26
C ASP A 193 14.39 -7.59 23.80
N CYS A 194 14.37 -7.93 22.53
CA CYS A 194 13.44 -8.93 21.96
C CYS A 194 14.13 -10.26 21.64
N GLY A 195 15.30 -10.52 22.23
CA GLY A 195 16.06 -11.76 22.04
C GLY A 195 15.28 -13.01 22.46
N ASP A 196 14.40 -12.88 23.45
CA ASP A 196 13.46 -13.92 23.90
C ASP A 196 12.39 -14.31 22.87
N SER A 197 12.24 -13.51 21.81
CA SER A 197 11.28 -13.74 20.71
C SER A 197 11.84 -14.69 19.65
N TRP A 198 13.13 -15.06 19.74
CA TRP A 198 13.76 -16.10 18.92
C TRP A 198 13.41 -17.51 19.44
N PRO A 199 13.48 -18.56 18.61
CA PRO A 199 13.28 -19.92 19.08
C PRO A 199 14.40 -20.29 20.05
N GLY A 200 14.03 -20.81 21.22
CA GLY A 200 14.99 -21.30 22.20
C GLY A 200 15.84 -22.47 21.67
N ALA A 201 17.05 -22.62 22.22
CA ALA A 201 17.99 -23.67 21.83
C ALA A 201 17.37 -25.08 21.85
N GLU A 202 16.56 -25.37 22.87
CA GLU A 202 15.87 -26.67 22.99
C GLU A 202 14.95 -26.97 21.80
N ARG A 203 14.18 -25.97 21.33
CA ARG A 203 13.29 -26.11 20.17
C ARG A 203 14.08 -26.30 18.88
N LEU A 204 15.24 -25.65 18.78
CA LEU A 204 16.15 -25.80 17.65
C LEU A 204 16.79 -27.19 17.61
N GLU A 205 17.23 -27.71 18.76
CA GLU A 205 17.81 -29.04 18.90
C GLU A 205 16.81 -30.17 18.62
N ARG A 206 15.53 -29.98 19.00
CA ARG A 206 14.45 -30.92 18.68
C ARG A 206 14.12 -31.01 17.19
N GLY A 207 14.54 -30.03 16.38
CA GLY A 207 14.23 -29.99 14.95
C GLY A 207 12.78 -29.58 14.65
N ASP A 208 12.09 -28.94 15.60
CA ASP A 208 10.69 -28.51 15.46
C ASP A 208 10.52 -27.33 14.48
N ASN A 209 11.62 -26.76 14.00
CA ASN A 209 11.63 -25.58 13.12
C ASN A 209 11.79 -25.97 11.66
N VAL A 210 10.99 -26.93 11.20
CA VAL A 210 10.98 -27.41 9.83
C VAL A 210 9.61 -27.17 9.22
N VAL A 211 9.58 -26.66 7.99
CA VAL A 211 8.34 -26.44 7.23
C VAL A 211 8.54 -26.76 5.76
N MET A 212 7.45 -27.07 5.07
CA MET A 212 7.46 -27.23 3.62
C MET A 212 7.56 -25.86 2.94
N TRP A 213 8.72 -25.56 2.36
CA TRP A 213 8.98 -24.33 1.61
C TRP A 213 9.35 -24.69 0.17
N LEU A 214 8.57 -24.21 -0.81
CA LEU A 214 8.79 -24.49 -2.24
C LEU A 214 8.97 -25.99 -2.53
N ASN A 215 8.07 -26.81 -1.99
CA ASN A 215 8.07 -28.28 -2.08
C ASN A 215 9.31 -28.96 -1.47
N ARG A 216 10.00 -28.32 -0.54
CA ARG A 216 11.14 -28.90 0.20
C ARG A 216 11.00 -28.69 1.70
N SER A 217 11.35 -29.73 2.44
CA SER A 217 11.53 -29.63 3.88
C SER A 217 12.70 -28.69 4.17
N THR A 218 12.42 -27.56 4.80
CA THR A 218 13.38 -26.46 4.98
C THR A 218 13.35 -26.02 6.44
N THR A 219 14.54 -25.83 7.02
CA THR A 219 14.66 -25.31 8.39
C THR A 219 14.47 -23.80 8.38
N TYR A 220 13.75 -23.27 9.36
CA TYR A 220 13.53 -21.83 9.50
C TYR A 220 13.87 -21.35 10.93
N TYR A 221 14.13 -20.06 11.06
CA TYR A 221 14.39 -19.38 12.33
C TYR A 221 13.46 -18.17 12.40
N ALA A 222 12.39 -18.28 13.20
CA ALA A 222 11.36 -17.24 13.30
C ALA A 222 11.52 -16.39 14.55
N MET A 223 11.69 -15.09 14.37
CA MET A 223 11.50 -14.10 15.43
C MET A 223 10.02 -13.72 15.47
N VAL A 224 9.34 -14.10 16.56
CA VAL A 224 7.91 -13.81 16.74
C VAL A 224 7.76 -12.75 17.83
N PRO A 225 7.51 -11.48 17.47
CA PRO A 225 7.50 -10.40 18.43
C PRO A 225 6.38 -10.56 19.46
N SER A 226 6.71 -10.28 20.72
CA SER A 226 5.72 -10.14 21.79
C SER A 226 4.73 -9.00 21.53
N ARG A 227 3.61 -8.97 22.27
CA ARG A 227 2.58 -7.91 22.12
C ARG A 227 3.08 -6.51 22.49
N SER A 228 4.12 -6.43 23.31
CA SER A 228 4.81 -5.22 23.76
C SER A 228 5.92 -4.78 22.78
N THR A 229 6.27 -5.60 21.78
CA THR A 229 7.21 -5.23 20.72
C THR A 229 6.50 -4.38 19.66
N ILE A 230 6.26 -3.11 20.00
CA ILE A 230 5.49 -2.14 19.20
C ILE A 230 6.39 -1.05 18.59
N SER A 231 5.93 -0.45 17.49
CA SER A 231 6.49 0.80 16.97
C SER A 231 5.83 2.00 17.64
N LYS A 232 6.66 2.97 18.06
CA LYS A 232 6.23 4.15 18.83
C LYS A 232 6.19 5.45 18.02
N GLY A 233 6.71 5.41 16.79
CA GLY A 233 6.66 6.54 15.87
C GLY A 233 7.81 6.50 14.88
N ALA A 234 7.94 7.60 14.13
CA ALA A 234 9.04 7.80 13.21
C ALA A 234 10.39 7.72 13.95
N GLY A 235 11.31 6.90 13.42
CA GLY A 235 12.62 6.67 14.03
C GLY A 235 12.66 5.53 15.05
N HIS A 236 11.52 4.93 15.41
CA HIS A 236 11.50 3.69 16.20
C HIS A 236 11.60 2.48 15.26
N PHE A 237 12.71 1.75 15.36
CA PHE A 237 12.99 0.57 14.54
C PHE A 237 13.15 -0.68 15.38
N LEU A 238 12.93 -1.83 14.77
CA LEU A 238 13.26 -3.14 15.31
C LEU A 238 14.54 -3.61 14.63
N SER A 239 15.62 -3.75 15.39
CA SER A 239 16.90 -4.25 14.90
C SER A 239 17.03 -5.73 15.22
N MET A 240 17.42 -6.53 14.24
CA MET A 240 17.71 -7.96 14.40
C MET A 240 19.09 -8.25 13.83
N GLN A 241 19.83 -9.14 14.48
CA GLN A 241 21.11 -9.62 14.00
C GLN A 241 21.10 -11.14 13.92
N LEU A 242 21.41 -11.66 12.73
CA LEU A 242 21.59 -13.09 12.50
C LEU A 242 23.04 -13.36 12.13
N PHE A 243 23.67 -14.27 12.87
CA PHE A 243 25.04 -14.67 12.60
C PHE A 243 25.05 -15.84 11.63
N PHE A 244 26.02 -15.89 10.73
CA PHE A 244 26.11 -16.95 9.74
C PHE A 244 27.54 -17.24 9.30
N SER A 245 27.74 -18.45 8.79
CA SER A 245 28.92 -18.86 8.04
C SER A 245 28.56 -19.11 6.58
N TYR A 246 29.55 -19.07 5.70
CA TYR A 246 29.37 -19.30 4.27
C TYR A 246 30.51 -20.17 3.74
N ASN A 247 30.20 -21.08 2.80
CA ASN A 247 31.23 -21.88 2.14
C ASN A 247 31.26 -21.53 0.66
N ARG A 248 32.25 -20.72 0.28
CA ARG A 248 32.37 -20.19 -1.08
C ARG A 248 32.73 -21.28 -2.08
N THR A 249 33.59 -22.23 -1.71
CA THR A 249 34.01 -23.33 -2.60
C THR A 249 32.82 -24.23 -2.95
N ASN A 250 32.02 -24.60 -1.96
CA ASN A 250 30.83 -25.42 -2.14
C ASN A 250 29.76 -24.69 -2.95
N SER A 251 29.57 -23.38 -2.72
CA SER A 251 28.69 -22.58 -3.60
C SER A 251 29.21 -22.63 -5.03
N LEU A 252 30.47 -22.29 -5.29
CA LEU A 252 31.03 -22.26 -6.65
C LEU A 252 30.89 -23.60 -7.38
N LEU A 253 31.21 -24.71 -6.70
CA LEU A 253 31.14 -26.06 -7.25
C LEU A 253 29.71 -26.48 -7.62
N ARG A 254 28.69 -26.01 -6.89
CA ARG A 254 27.30 -26.45 -7.07
C ARG A 254 26.42 -25.47 -7.84
N SER A 255 26.68 -24.16 -7.76
CA SER A 255 25.90 -23.11 -8.45
C SER A 255 26.54 -22.59 -9.72
N SER A 256 27.73 -23.08 -10.10
CA SER A 256 28.53 -22.67 -11.27
C SER A 256 28.85 -21.18 -11.41
N VAL A 257 28.38 -20.36 -10.47
CA VAL A 257 28.62 -18.93 -10.32
C VAL A 257 28.87 -18.66 -8.84
N MET A 258 29.85 -17.81 -8.57
CA MET A 258 30.12 -17.31 -7.23
C MET A 258 29.07 -16.28 -6.84
N THR A 259 28.22 -16.63 -5.90
CA THR A 259 27.14 -15.77 -5.43
C THR A 259 27.44 -15.22 -4.04
N ALA A 260 26.92 -14.04 -3.72
CA ALA A 260 26.88 -13.55 -2.35
C ALA A 260 26.02 -14.49 -1.49
N PRO A 261 26.27 -14.60 -0.17
CA PRO A 261 25.50 -15.49 0.71
C PRO A 261 24.04 -15.05 0.75
N GLY A 262 23.14 -15.82 0.16
CA GLY A 262 21.72 -15.50 0.15
C GLY A 262 20.98 -16.09 1.35
N ILE A 263 19.95 -15.41 1.85
CA ILE A 263 19.01 -15.98 2.82
C ILE A 263 17.58 -15.60 2.46
N TRP A 264 16.65 -16.55 2.58
CA TRP A 264 15.23 -16.29 2.40
C TRP A 264 14.70 -15.63 3.67
N MET A 265 14.06 -14.48 3.52
CA MET A 265 13.34 -13.78 4.57
C MET A 265 11.84 -13.82 4.27
N VAL A 266 11.05 -14.14 5.28
CA VAL A 266 9.59 -14.13 5.23
C VAL A 266 9.06 -13.21 6.31
N VAL A 267 8.15 -12.31 5.97
CA VAL A 267 7.46 -11.38 6.87
C VAL A 267 5.98 -11.74 6.90
N TYR A 268 5.41 -11.90 8.10
CA TYR A 268 4.05 -12.38 8.26
C TYR A 268 3.39 -11.85 9.55
N ASP A 269 2.08 -12.01 9.66
CA ASP A 269 1.32 -11.61 10.84
C ASP A 269 1.66 -12.54 12.03
N PRO A 270 2.13 -12.00 13.18
CA PRO A 270 2.51 -12.79 14.35
C PRO A 270 1.35 -13.57 14.99
N THR A 271 0.11 -13.34 14.54
CA THR A 271 -1.05 -14.07 15.02
C THR A 271 -1.21 -15.47 14.43
N TYR A 272 -0.40 -15.82 13.42
CA TYR A 272 -0.36 -17.13 12.77
C TYR A 272 0.93 -17.87 13.07
N GLU A 273 0.87 -19.19 13.01
CA GLU A 273 2.08 -20.00 12.86
C GLU A 273 2.60 -19.90 11.41
N ILE A 274 3.92 -20.01 11.22
CA ILE A 274 4.54 -19.87 9.90
C ILE A 274 3.96 -20.84 8.87
N GLY A 275 3.62 -22.07 9.28
CA GLY A 275 3.03 -23.09 8.41
C GLY A 275 1.68 -22.66 7.87
N GLU A 276 0.79 -22.20 8.76
CA GLU A 276 -0.53 -21.68 8.39
C GLU A 276 -0.41 -20.45 7.49
N ALA A 277 0.55 -19.55 7.78
CA ALA A 277 0.78 -18.35 6.99
C ALA A 277 1.25 -18.69 5.56
N ILE A 278 2.16 -19.67 5.41
CA ILE A 278 2.62 -20.16 4.11
C ILE A 278 1.47 -20.79 3.32
N GLU A 279 0.71 -21.70 3.94
CA GLU A 279 -0.41 -22.38 3.29
C GLU A 279 -1.51 -21.41 2.86
N GLY A 280 -1.77 -20.38 3.67
CA GLY A 280 -2.72 -19.31 3.36
C GLY A 280 -2.24 -18.32 2.31
N GLY A 281 -0.94 -18.31 1.97
CA GLY A 281 -0.33 -17.29 1.11
C GLY A 281 -0.31 -15.90 1.76
N GLU A 282 -0.33 -15.84 3.10
CA GLU A 282 -0.46 -14.61 3.90
C GLU A 282 0.91 -14.08 4.33
N ILE A 283 1.89 -14.20 3.44
CA ILE A 283 3.28 -13.86 3.70
C ILE A 283 3.84 -12.94 2.62
N PHE A 284 4.82 -12.13 3.01
CA PHE A 284 5.77 -11.54 2.08
C PHE A 284 7.07 -12.35 2.14
N ALA A 285 7.63 -12.73 1.00
CA ALA A 285 8.88 -13.50 0.94
C ALA A 285 9.87 -12.91 -0.07
N ALA A 286 11.14 -12.82 0.32
CA ALA A 286 12.22 -12.34 -0.55
C ALA A 286 13.55 -13.01 -0.21
N VAL A 287 14.42 -13.19 -1.20
CA VAL A 287 15.84 -13.51 -0.95
C VAL A 287 16.58 -12.20 -0.72
N ILE A 288 17.31 -12.11 0.38
CA ILE A 288 18.19 -10.99 0.71
C ILE A 288 19.64 -11.45 0.78
N ASP A 289 20.55 -10.52 0.56
CA ASP A 289 21.99 -10.75 0.78
C ASP A 289 22.26 -10.76 2.28
N ALA A 290 22.73 -11.89 2.81
CA ALA A 290 23.05 -12.03 4.22
C ALA A 290 24.27 -11.17 4.60
N ASN A 291 25.19 -10.88 3.68
CA ASN A 291 26.36 -10.02 3.94
C ASN A 291 26.02 -8.54 3.70
N SER A 292 24.93 -8.07 4.31
CA SER A 292 24.47 -6.70 4.09
C SER A 292 23.77 -6.12 5.32
N HIS A 293 23.64 -4.79 5.31
CA HIS A 293 22.70 -4.08 6.17
C HIS A 293 21.40 -3.91 5.39
N VAL A 294 20.31 -4.48 5.92
CA VAL A 294 19.01 -4.52 5.27
C VAL A 294 18.03 -3.66 6.05
N VAL A 295 17.44 -2.67 5.39
CA VAL A 295 16.35 -1.86 5.93
C VAL A 295 15.05 -2.31 5.31
N VAL A 296 14.08 -2.67 6.14
CA VAL A 296 12.76 -3.17 5.75
C VAL A 296 11.70 -2.17 6.19
N ASN A 297 11.06 -1.54 5.22
CA ASN A 297 9.91 -0.66 5.44
C ASN A 297 8.63 -1.47 5.40
N ILE A 298 7.80 -1.31 6.44
CA ILE A 298 6.55 -2.05 6.62
C ILE A 298 5.37 -1.08 6.49
N GLY A 299 4.58 -1.25 5.44
CA GLY A 299 3.26 -0.65 5.28
C GLY A 299 2.18 -1.51 5.92
N LEU A 300 1.19 -0.88 6.55
CA LEU A 300 0.12 -1.57 7.27
C LEU A 300 -1.12 -1.73 6.39
N GLU A 301 -1.42 -2.95 5.93
CA GLU A 301 -2.71 -3.29 5.33
C GLU A 301 -3.43 -4.32 6.19
N TYR A 302 -4.69 -4.07 6.52
CA TYR A 302 -5.47 -4.92 7.40
C TYR A 302 -6.69 -5.46 6.69
N TYR A 303 -6.71 -6.78 6.53
CA TYR A 303 -7.74 -7.51 5.83
C TYR A 303 -8.76 -8.04 6.84
N GLN A 304 -10.00 -7.60 6.69
CA GLN A 304 -11.12 -8.09 7.49
C GLN A 304 -11.97 -9.03 6.65
N TYR A 305 -11.83 -10.32 6.90
CA TYR A 305 -12.63 -11.36 6.27
C TYR A 305 -13.94 -11.60 7.02
N ILE A 306 -14.95 -12.15 6.34
CA ILE A 306 -16.27 -12.41 6.95
C ILE A 306 -16.26 -13.70 7.76
N ASN A 307 -15.61 -14.73 7.22
CA ASN A 307 -15.58 -16.09 7.78
C ASN A 307 -14.16 -16.54 8.14
N LYS A 308 -13.18 -15.63 8.11
CA LYS A 308 -11.81 -15.89 8.51
C LYS A 308 -11.37 -14.83 9.52
N ARG A 309 -10.35 -15.17 10.31
CA ARG A 309 -9.71 -14.20 11.20
C ARG A 309 -9.17 -13.04 10.37
N SER A 310 -9.32 -11.82 10.88
CA SER A 310 -8.74 -10.64 10.24
C SER A 310 -7.23 -10.62 10.43
N ILE A 311 -6.48 -10.20 9.41
CA ILE A 311 -5.02 -10.34 9.36
C ILE A 311 -4.37 -9.05 8.86
N TYR A 312 -3.12 -8.83 9.24
CA TYR A 312 -2.25 -7.88 8.57
C TYR A 312 -1.59 -8.53 7.36
N ARG A 313 -1.71 -7.88 6.21
CA ARG A 313 -0.79 -8.07 5.09
C ARG A 313 0.13 -6.86 5.03
N TYR A 314 1.41 -7.11 4.97
CA TYR A 314 2.40 -6.03 5.02
C TYR A 314 2.81 -5.65 3.61
N ASP A 315 2.71 -4.36 3.29
CA ASP A 315 3.33 -3.80 2.08
C ASP A 315 4.82 -3.56 2.39
N VAL A 316 5.68 -4.48 1.94
CA VAL A 316 7.09 -4.51 2.33
C VAL A 316 7.97 -3.90 1.24
N SER A 317 8.81 -2.94 1.63
CA SER A 317 9.86 -2.39 0.76
C SER A 317 11.24 -2.57 1.38
N ILE A 318 12.15 -3.22 0.64
CA ILE A 318 13.49 -3.57 1.11
C ILE A 318 14.53 -2.64 0.48
N SER A 319 15.44 -2.13 1.30
CA SER A 319 16.66 -1.42 0.88
C SER A 319 17.88 -2.16 1.43
N ILE A 320 18.87 -2.40 0.58
CA ILE A 320 20.04 -3.21 0.91
C ILE A 320 21.31 -2.39 0.73
N ARG A 321 22.20 -2.43 1.71
CA ARG A 321 23.57 -1.94 1.62
C ARG A 321 24.54 -3.10 1.83
N GLN A 322 25.08 -3.62 0.73
CA GLN A 322 25.97 -4.76 0.75
C GLN A 322 27.34 -4.42 1.35
N ASN A 323 27.90 -5.37 2.11
CA ASN A 323 29.30 -5.36 2.48
C ASN A 323 30.11 -6.02 1.37
N LEU A 324 31.21 -5.39 0.99
CA LEU A 324 32.08 -5.90 -0.10
C LEU A 324 33.05 -6.98 0.40
N ASP A 325 33.39 -6.95 1.69
CA ASP A 325 34.30 -7.91 2.30
C ASP A 325 33.50 -9.06 2.91
N LEU A 326 33.92 -10.30 2.61
CA LEU A 326 33.31 -11.53 3.12
C LEU A 326 34.34 -12.31 3.94
N VAL A 327 34.29 -12.13 5.27
CA VAL A 327 35.26 -12.71 6.22
C VAL A 327 34.79 -14.04 6.82
N CYS A 328 33.52 -14.38 6.64
CA CYS A 328 32.88 -15.61 7.14
C CYS A 328 32.94 -16.80 6.17
N ASP A 329 33.86 -16.75 5.22
CA ASP A 329 34.12 -17.85 4.32
C ASP A 329 34.90 -18.93 5.08
N VAL A 330 34.27 -20.07 5.34
CA VAL A 330 34.85 -21.16 6.14
C VAL A 330 36.08 -21.79 5.49
N ASP A 331 36.30 -21.52 4.19
CA ASP A 331 37.47 -21.98 3.44
C ASP A 331 38.71 -21.09 3.67
N GLN A 332 38.57 -19.95 4.36
CA GLN A 332 39.67 -19.03 4.66
C GLN A 332 40.24 -19.27 6.07
N GLU A 333 41.56 -19.18 6.23
CA GLU A 333 42.19 -19.23 7.57
C GLU A 333 41.78 -18.01 8.41
N GLY A 334 41.43 -18.23 9.68
CA GLY A 334 41.04 -17.16 10.61
C GLY A 334 39.62 -16.62 10.41
N TRP A 335 38.74 -17.36 9.74
CA TRP A 335 37.34 -16.98 9.55
C TRP A 335 36.59 -16.82 10.89
N TYR A 336 35.61 -15.92 10.91
CA TYR A 336 34.65 -15.76 12.00
C TYR A 336 33.23 -15.53 11.45
N PRO A 337 32.17 -15.81 12.23
CA PRO A 337 30.80 -15.63 11.76
C PRO A 337 30.51 -14.18 11.30
N CYS A 338 29.95 -14.02 10.11
CA CYS A 338 29.40 -12.73 9.66
C CYS A 338 28.07 -12.53 10.36
N HIS A 339 27.53 -11.31 10.28
CA HIS A 339 26.16 -11.06 10.69
C HIS A 339 25.39 -10.26 9.64
N LEU A 340 24.14 -10.64 9.44
CA LEU A 340 23.11 -9.86 8.77
C LEU A 340 22.53 -8.91 9.81
N THR A 341 22.57 -7.60 9.56
CA THR A 341 21.81 -6.63 10.35
C THR A 341 20.55 -6.26 9.60
N LEU A 342 19.39 -6.51 10.22
CA LEU A 342 18.09 -6.16 9.67
C LEU A 342 17.39 -5.12 10.54
N GLU A 343 17.04 -3.98 9.94
CA GLU A 343 16.31 -2.90 10.58
C GLU A 343 14.92 -2.79 9.99
N MET A 344 13.91 -3.13 10.78
CA MET A 344 12.51 -2.97 10.44
C MET A 344 11.96 -1.64 10.94
N GLN A 345 11.26 -0.91 10.07
CA GLN A 345 10.60 0.32 10.42
C GLN A 345 9.18 0.39 9.85
N ILE A 346 8.27 1.00 10.61
CA ILE A 346 6.90 1.30 10.18
C ILE A 346 6.85 2.81 9.91
N PRO A 347 7.10 3.27 8.66
CA PRO A 347 7.26 4.69 8.36
C PRO A 347 5.95 5.48 8.49
N SER A 348 4.80 4.81 8.41
CA SER A 348 3.47 5.43 8.51
C SER A 348 2.55 4.55 9.35
N PHE A 349 1.84 5.19 10.28
CA PHE A 349 0.86 4.54 11.14
C PHE A 349 -0.55 4.59 10.55
N LEU A 350 -0.67 5.14 9.33
CA LEU A 350 -1.87 5.03 8.53
C LEU A 350 -1.99 3.59 8.03
N ARG A 351 -3.04 2.92 8.48
CA ARG A 351 -3.41 1.57 8.09
C ARG A 351 -4.49 1.64 7.03
N ARG A 352 -4.31 0.83 5.98
CA ARG A 352 -5.34 0.62 4.96
C ARG A 352 -6.19 -0.57 5.38
N THR A 353 -7.47 -0.36 5.65
CA THR A 353 -8.39 -1.44 6.00
C THR A 353 -9.14 -1.89 4.76
N ILE A 354 -8.99 -3.18 4.42
CA ILE A 354 -9.65 -3.85 3.30
C ILE A 354 -10.67 -4.81 3.88
N ARG A 355 -11.96 -4.55 3.65
CA ARG A 355 -13.04 -5.41 4.12
C ARG A 355 -13.50 -6.32 3.00
N GLU A 356 -13.52 -7.62 3.26
CA GLU A 356 -14.34 -8.54 2.50
C GLU A 356 -15.80 -8.27 2.90
N GLU A 357 -16.61 -7.80 1.96
CA GLU A 357 -18.00 -7.46 2.23
C GLU A 357 -18.93 -8.50 1.60
N LYS A 358 -19.90 -8.98 2.39
CA LYS A 358 -20.96 -9.86 1.90
C LYS A 358 -21.74 -9.03 0.89
N SER A 359 -21.69 -9.42 -0.38
CA SER A 359 -22.42 -9.09 -1.63
C SER A 359 -23.51 -7.99 -1.69
N ILE A 360 -23.98 -7.39 -0.59
CA ILE A 360 -24.91 -6.26 -0.59
C ILE A 360 -24.23 -4.98 -1.08
N LYS A 361 -22.92 -4.80 -0.79
CA LYS A 361 -22.12 -3.73 -1.42
C LYS A 361 -21.68 -4.08 -2.84
N GLU A 362 -21.60 -5.35 -3.22
CA GLU A 362 -21.52 -5.71 -4.63
C GLU A 362 -22.78 -5.30 -5.37
N VAL A 363 -23.99 -5.32 -4.79
CA VAL A 363 -25.16 -4.75 -5.48
C VAL A 363 -25.00 -3.25 -5.71
N ALA A 364 -24.41 -2.50 -4.77
CA ALA A 364 -24.17 -1.06 -4.92
C ALA A 364 -22.96 -0.72 -5.81
N SER A 365 -21.87 -1.48 -5.72
CA SER A 365 -20.67 -1.31 -6.56
C SER A 365 -20.87 -1.93 -7.94
N ASN A 366 -21.62 -3.02 -8.07
CA ASN A 366 -22.12 -3.51 -9.35
C ASN A 366 -23.17 -2.57 -9.89
N ALA A 367 -24.03 -1.92 -9.09
CA ALA A 367 -24.88 -0.84 -9.62
C ALA A 367 -24.05 0.35 -10.11
N GLY A 368 -22.99 0.73 -9.39
CA GLY A 368 -22.03 1.77 -9.81
C GLY A 368 -21.20 1.37 -11.04
N ALA A 369 -20.80 0.10 -11.12
CA ALA A 369 -20.09 -0.48 -12.27
C ALA A 369 -21.05 -0.74 -13.44
N TYR A 370 -22.32 -1.05 -13.20
CA TYR A 370 -23.39 -1.10 -14.20
C TYR A 370 -23.71 0.30 -14.71
N LEU A 371 -23.70 1.33 -13.85
CA LEU A 371 -23.83 2.72 -14.26
C LEU A 371 -22.62 3.14 -15.12
N ALA A 372 -21.40 2.79 -14.69
CA ALA A 372 -20.18 3.02 -15.47
C ALA A 372 -20.17 2.22 -16.78
N LEU A 373 -20.65 0.98 -16.78
CA LEU A 373 -20.78 0.09 -17.94
C LEU A 373 -21.88 0.55 -18.88
N VAL A 374 -23.01 1.05 -18.38
CA VAL A 374 -24.07 1.68 -19.19
C VAL A 374 -23.54 2.97 -19.80
N GLN A 375 -22.73 3.75 -19.09
CA GLN A 375 -21.99 4.89 -19.65
C GLN A 375 -20.95 4.45 -20.69
N PHE A 376 -20.29 3.31 -20.49
CA PHE A 376 -19.31 2.74 -21.42
C PHE A 376 -19.95 2.09 -22.66
N LEU A 377 -21.11 1.44 -22.52
CA LEU A 377 -21.91 0.91 -23.63
C LEU A 377 -22.60 2.03 -24.39
N SER A 378 -23.02 3.09 -23.71
CA SER A 378 -23.43 4.34 -24.35
C SER A 378 -22.27 4.95 -25.15
N TRP A 379 -21.03 4.82 -24.68
CA TRP A 379 -19.81 5.17 -25.42
C TRP A 379 -19.61 4.30 -26.68
N ILE A 380 -19.75 2.97 -26.58
CA ILE A 380 -19.60 2.04 -27.72
C ILE A 380 -20.71 2.21 -28.76
N ILE A 381 -21.99 2.26 -28.35
CA ILE A 381 -23.11 2.44 -29.28
C ILE A 381 -23.04 3.83 -29.93
N SER A 382 -22.57 4.84 -29.19
CA SER A 382 -22.28 6.15 -29.78
C SER A 382 -21.10 6.13 -30.74
N GLY A 383 -20.12 5.24 -30.57
CA GLY A 383 -18.99 5.05 -31.50
C GLY A 383 -19.31 4.15 -32.70
N ALA A 384 -20.20 3.16 -32.53
CA ALA A 384 -20.68 2.28 -33.60
C ALA A 384 -21.68 2.99 -34.52
N ALA A 385 -22.37 4.02 -34.02
CA ALA A 385 -23.13 4.96 -34.84
C ALA A 385 -22.24 5.88 -35.72
N TRP A 386 -20.92 5.70 -35.70
CA TRP A 386 -19.93 6.38 -36.53
C TRP A 386 -19.24 5.45 -37.54
N GLY A 387 -19.79 4.24 -37.75
CA GLY A 387 -19.46 3.36 -38.87
C GLY A 387 -20.37 3.61 -40.05
#